data_AF-A0A091SYL7-F1
#
_entry.id   AF-A0A091SYL7-F1
#
_cell.length_a   1.000
_cell.length_b   1.000
_cell.length_c   1.000
_cell.angle_alpha   90.00
_cell.angle_beta   90.00
_cell.angle_gamma   90.00
#
_symmetry.space_group_name_H-M   'P 1'
#
loop_
_entity.id
_entity.type
_entity.pdbx_description
1 polymer ?
#
loop_
_entity_poly.entity_id
_entity_poly.type
_entity_poly.pdbx_seq_one_letter_code
_entity_poly.pdbx_strand_id
1 'polypeptide(L)' 'LENWSLQSALGQLQAKLYASEAESEAQTEEFLAQDLPLNSFLDSFCQSRTRSHICQMQLEKLQELLQK' A
#
# COMPACT_ATOMS: atom_id res chain seq x y z
N LEU A 1 -22.75 7.91 10.10
CA LEU A 1 -23.17 6.88 9.11
C LEU A 1 -22.50 7.09 7.73
N GLU A 2 -21.53 7.98 7.57
CA GLU A 2 -20.89 8.31 6.28
C GLU A 2 -19.81 7.30 5.77
N ASN A 3 -19.47 6.26 6.55
CA ASN A 3 -18.36 5.35 6.23
C ASN A 3 -18.61 4.31 5.12
N TRP A 4 -19.77 4.36 4.44
CA TRP A 4 -20.22 3.27 3.55
C TRP A 4 -20.43 3.68 2.08
N SER A 5 -19.95 4.86 1.65
CA SER A 5 -19.99 5.23 0.23
C SER A 5 -18.81 4.64 -0.53
N LEU A 6 -18.99 4.40 -1.84
CA LEU A 6 -17.90 4.00 -2.73
C LEU A 6 -16.78 5.05 -2.76
N GLN A 7 -17.11 6.34 -2.59
CA GLN A 7 -16.08 7.40 -2.46
C GLN A 7 -15.29 7.27 -1.15
N SER A 8 -15.94 6.92 -0.03
CA SER A 8 -15.25 6.68 1.25
C SER A 8 -14.34 5.46 1.14
N ALA A 9 -14.80 4.37 0.50
CA ALA A 9 -13.99 3.20 0.21
C ALA A 9 -12.78 3.53 -0.67
N LEU A 10 -12.96 4.38 -1.70
CA LEU A 10 -11.88 4.85 -2.56
C LEU A 10 -10.82 5.63 -1.76
N GLY A 11 -11.24 6.57 -0.91
CA GLY A 11 -10.33 7.33 -0.05
C GLY A 11 -9.56 6.44 0.94
N GLN A 12 -10.22 5.42 1.51
CA GLN A 12 -9.56 4.45 2.39
C GLN A 12 -8.55 3.57 1.65
N LEU A 13 -8.86 3.14 0.43
CA LEU A 13 -7.91 2.36 -0.41
C LEU A 13 -6.71 3.22 -0.83
N GLN A 14 -6.92 4.48 -1.19
CA GLN A 14 -5.84 5.44 -1.46
C GLN A 14 -4.93 5.60 -0.25
N ALA A 15 -5.50 5.84 0.93
CA ALA A 15 -4.71 5.98 2.16
C ALA A 15 -3.89 4.73 2.48
N LYS A 16 -4.47 3.52 2.30
CA LYS A 16 -3.74 2.25 2.48
C LYS A 16 -2.62 2.07 1.48
N LEU A 17 -2.84 2.44 0.21
CA LEU A 17 -1.83 2.41 -0.83
C LEU A 17 -0.64 3.30 -0.44
N TYR A 18 -0.89 4.58 -0.15
CA TYR A 18 0.16 5.52 0.26
C TYR A 18 0.92 5.05 1.49
N ALA A 19 0.22 4.52 2.50
CA ALA A 19 0.87 3.99 3.69
C ALA A 19 1.80 2.81 3.37
N SER A 20 1.37 1.87 2.53
CA SER A 20 2.20 0.73 2.13
C SER A 20 3.38 1.09 1.24
N GLU A 21 3.24 2.12 0.40
CA GLU A 21 4.34 2.64 -0.44
C GLU A 21 5.38 3.35 0.43
N ALA A 22 4.94 4.23 1.35
CA ALA A 22 5.83 4.90 2.29
C ALA A 22 6.57 3.90 3.21
N GLU A 23 5.89 2.86 3.68
CA GLU A 23 6.52 1.79 4.46
C GLU A 23 7.57 1.02 3.64
N SER A 24 7.29 0.73 2.37
CA SER A 24 8.25 0.05 1.47
C SER A 24 9.50 0.89 1.22
N GLU A 25 9.32 2.21 1.10
CA GLU A 25 10.41 3.16 0.88
C GLU A 25 11.29 3.28 2.13
N ALA A 26 10.69 3.45 3.32
CA ALA A 26 11.42 3.47 4.59
C ALA A 26 12.24 2.19 4.81
N GLN A 27 11.67 1.01 4.56
CA GLN A 27 12.38 -0.28 4.65
C GLN A 27 13.57 -0.35 3.68
N THR A 28 13.43 0.25 2.50
CA THR A 28 14.52 0.31 1.50
C THR A 28 15.62 1.26 1.97
N GLU A 29 15.26 2.44 2.49
CA GLU A 29 16.22 3.41 3.03
C GLU A 29 17.03 2.81 4.19
N GLU A 30 16.37 2.17 5.16
CA GLU A 30 17.02 1.49 6.29
C GLU A 30 17.96 0.36 5.82
N PHE A 31 17.54 -0.44 4.83
CA PHE A 31 18.38 -1.49 4.26
C PHE A 31 19.61 -0.93 3.54
N LEU A 32 19.44 0.13 2.74
CA LEU A 32 20.56 0.80 2.05
C LEU A 32 21.52 1.50 3.01
N ALA A 33 21.02 1.99 4.15
CA ALA A 33 21.81 2.52 5.25
C ALA A 33 22.57 1.44 6.05
N GLN A 34 22.33 0.15 5.76
CA GLN A 34 22.85 -1.01 6.50
C GLN A 34 22.31 -1.14 7.93
N ASP A 35 21.20 -0.45 8.24
CA ASP A 35 20.53 -0.49 9.54
C ASP A 35 19.56 -1.69 9.66
N LEU A 36 19.25 -2.36 8.54
CA LEU A 36 18.34 -3.50 8.47
C LEU A 36 19.04 -4.74 7.86
N PRO A 37 19.04 -5.91 8.53
CA PRO A 37 19.59 -7.15 7.97
C PRO A 37 18.80 -7.64 6.75
N LEU A 38 19.48 -8.30 5.80
CA LEU A 38 18.88 -8.78 4.54
C LEU A 38 17.61 -9.60 4.75
N ASN A 39 17.61 -10.59 5.65
CA ASN A 39 16.45 -11.44 5.86
C ASN A 39 15.25 -10.66 6.41
N SER A 40 15.50 -9.75 7.36
CA SER A 40 14.46 -8.87 7.92
C SER A 40 13.90 -7.93 6.86
N PHE A 41 14.77 -7.35 6.02
CA PHE A 41 14.36 -6.54 4.88
C PHE A 41 13.49 -7.33 3.91
N LEU A 42 13.92 -8.52 3.48
CA LEU A 42 13.15 -9.34 2.54
C LEU A 42 11.77 -9.69 3.08
N ASP A 43 11.68 -10.08 4.36
CA ASP A 43 10.41 -10.41 5.00
C ASP A 43 9.48 -9.20 5.07
N SER A 44 9.97 -8.04 5.51
CA SER A 44 9.15 -6.84 5.70
C SER A 44 8.78 -6.16 4.38
N PHE A 45 9.74 -6.07 3.46
CA PHE A 45 9.57 -5.45 2.14
C PHE A 45 8.63 -6.25 1.24
N CYS A 46 8.74 -7.59 1.23
CA CYS A 46 7.80 -8.41 0.45
C CYS A 46 6.35 -8.23 0.93
N GLN A 47 6.14 -8.06 2.24
CA GLN A 47 4.82 -7.83 2.82
C GLN A 47 4.25 -6.46 2.44
N SER A 48 5.03 -5.38 2.59
CA SER A 48 4.60 -4.02 2.25
C SER A 48 4.31 -3.88 0.75
N ARG A 49 5.18 -4.44 -0.11
CA ARG A 49 4.98 -4.48 -1.57
C ARG A 49 3.76 -5.28 -1.98
N THR A 50 3.51 -6.43 -1.35
CA THR A 50 2.30 -7.23 -1.61
C THR A 50 1.04 -6.44 -1.27
N ARG A 51 1.02 -5.73 -0.13
CA ARG A 51 -0.10 -4.84 0.24
C ARG A 51 -0.29 -3.71 -0.77
N SER A 52 0.80 -3.05 -1.18
CA SER A 52 0.76 -1.98 -2.19
C SER A 52 0.15 -2.46 -3.50
N HIS A 53 0.62 -3.59 -4.05
CA HIS A 53 0.09 -4.15 -5.29
C HIS A 53 -1.39 -4.55 -5.20
N ILE A 54 -1.81 -5.14 -4.08
CA ILE A 54 -3.23 -5.46 -3.84
C ILE A 54 -4.05 -4.17 -3.80
N CYS A 55 -3.60 -3.13 -3.11
CA CYS A 55 -4.32 -1.86 -3.01
C CYS A 55 -4.41 -1.15 -4.37
N GLN A 56 -3.34 -1.15 -5.17
CA GLN A 56 -3.34 -0.61 -6.54
C GLN A 56 -4.41 -1.30 -7.39
N MET A 57 -4.42 -2.64 -7.40
CA MET A 57 -5.42 -3.41 -8.16
C MET A 57 -6.85 -3.13 -7.68
N GLN A 58 -7.08 -3.09 -6.36
CA GLN A 58 -8.40 -2.79 -5.80
C GLN A 58 -8.86 -1.37 -6.15
N LEU A 59 -7.94 -0.41 -6.15
CA LEU A 59 -8.19 0.98 -6.50
C LEU A 59 -8.57 1.13 -7.97
N GLU A 60 -7.82 0.49 -8.88
CA GLU A 60 -8.13 0.44 -10.32
C GLU A 60 -9.54 -0.13 -10.55
N LYS A 61 -9.86 -1.27 -9.91
CA LYS A 61 -11.18 -1.91 -10.05
C LYS A 61 -12.32 -1.09 -9.49
N LEU A 62 -12.10 -0.39 -8.37
CA LEU A 62 -13.12 0.50 -7.80
C LEU A 62 -13.33 1.75 -8.67
N GLN A 63 -12.27 2.30 -9.25
CA GLN A 63 -12.36 3.41 -10.20
C GLN A 63 -13.13 3.01 -11.46
N GLU A 64 -12.88 1.81 -12.01
CA GLU A 64 -13.66 1.26 -13.12
C GLU A 64 -15.16 1.16 -12.80
N LEU A 65 -15.53 0.82 -11.55
CA LEU A 65 -16.93 0.75 -11.12
C LEU A 65 -17.57 2.14 -10.94
N LEU A 66 -16.81 3.14 -10.52
CA LEU A 66 -17.28 4.51 -10.34
C LEU A 66 -17.44 5.27 -11.67
N GLN A 67 -16.74 4.83 -12.72
CA GLN A 67 -16.83 5.40 -14.06
C GLN A 67 -17.95 4.80 -14.92
N LYS A 68 -18.63 3.74 -14.44
CA LYS A 68 -19.82 3.14 -15.05
C LYS A 68 -21.10 3.75 -14.48
#